data_AF-A0A960Q9N5-F1
#
_entry.id   AF-A0A960Q9N5-F1
#
_cell.length_a   1.000
_cell.length_b   1.000
_cell.length_c   1.000
_cell.angle_alpha   90.00
_cell.angle_beta   90.00
_cell.angle_gamma   90.00
#
_symmetry.space_group_name_H-M   'P 1'
#
loop_
_entity.id
_entity.type
_entity.pdbx_description
1 polymer ?
#
loop_
_entity_poly.entity_id
_entity_poly.type
_entity_poly.pdbx_seq_one_letter_code
_entity_poly.pdbx_strand_id
1 'polypeptide(L)'
;MGSPRGMAQRRGLGRHGAVSRCWALACHSTGGGPRGLARPGPSIDLRPITAYCPDMGDDTSGRPTRPDGGLQNEVGPGAGDAPLPATPSRDFGYTLSRLRTSPGARKEALRRRSYQVGTTPRTRGPGYAELRTASAFSFLKGASQPEDLVARAAELGLPAVALVDVNGVYGAPRFYKAAREAGIKALVGAEVVLSNEPSAVQRVLAAARPPGPAGLLPTTVTDDGRPAAARHADSHDRLTLLVGSAAGYRNLCRLLTAAARGRPKGEAETDWESLAAHAGGLHCLTGGTEGPLARVLESHGPEAARRFLERLRGLFPERLHVELQRHQLRAEEHRNQALIELAGRLRLPLLATNGVRYAKPGDKRLHDVLTALRHRKSLDGAGRLLSAQRQRHLKGAAEMARLFSDLPAALGHGVELTEELDFTLADLGYRFPDYPLPPGETPASYLRHIAWNGARARFRPLSARAQAQIEKELALIEKLDLAGYFLIVWDVVRFCLRNGILVQGRGSAANSAVCYALSITAVDPVKMGLLFERFLSEERGEWPDIDLDLPSGSQRERVIQYVYERYGPHGAAMTANVI
;
A
#
# COMPACT_ATOMS: atom_id res chain seq x y z
N MET A 1 -44.37 -53.46 -3.14
CA MET A 1 -43.88 -52.08 -3.34
C MET A 1 -42.71 -51.85 -2.38
N GLY A 2 -41.49 -52.08 -2.84
CA GLY A 2 -40.29 -51.98 -2.00
C GLY A 2 -39.31 -51.01 -2.62
N SER A 3 -38.84 -50.04 -1.84
CA SER A 3 -37.66 -49.23 -2.16
C SER A 3 -36.94 -48.86 -0.87
N PRO A 4 -35.69 -49.32 -0.66
CA PRO A 4 -34.82 -48.84 0.38
C PRO A 4 -33.59 -48.09 -0.17
N ARG A 5 -33.14 -47.10 0.63
CA ARG A 5 -31.76 -46.56 0.74
C ARG A 5 -31.12 -45.89 -0.48
N GLY A 6 -30.95 -44.57 -0.39
CA GLY A 6 -30.00 -43.78 -1.18
C GLY A 6 -29.11 -42.93 -0.27
N MET A 7 -27.90 -43.42 0.00
CA MET A 7 -26.81 -42.73 0.68
C MET A 7 -26.16 -41.76 -0.32
N ALA A 8 -26.20 -40.44 -0.09
CA ALA A 8 -25.50 -39.46 -0.92
C ALA A 8 -24.31 -38.87 -0.16
N GLN A 9 -23.12 -39.40 -0.44
CA GLN A 9 -21.84 -38.82 -0.04
C GLN A 9 -21.64 -37.45 -0.71
N ARG A 10 -21.61 -36.38 0.09
CA ARG A 10 -21.09 -35.08 -0.36
C ARG A 10 -19.56 -35.14 -0.35
N ARG A 11 -18.96 -35.20 -1.54
CA ARG A 11 -17.50 -35.01 -1.73
C ARG A 11 -17.13 -33.57 -1.36
N GLY A 12 -16.28 -33.43 -0.35
CA GLY A 12 -15.64 -32.17 0.00
C GLY A 12 -14.61 -31.79 -1.05
N LEU A 13 -14.82 -30.66 -1.73
CA LEU A 13 -13.81 -29.99 -2.52
C LEU A 13 -13.00 -29.09 -1.58
N GLY A 14 -11.75 -29.46 -1.35
CA GLY A 14 -10.78 -28.69 -0.58
C GLY A 14 -10.54 -27.33 -1.23
N ARG A 15 -10.87 -26.26 -0.50
CA ARG A 15 -10.52 -24.89 -0.87
C ARG A 15 -9.04 -24.66 -0.58
N HIS A 16 -8.20 -24.76 -1.61
CA HIS A 16 -6.80 -24.36 -1.52
C HIS A 16 -6.69 -22.83 -1.61
N GLY A 17 -6.10 -22.22 -0.59
CA GLY A 17 -5.91 -20.78 -0.50
C GLY A 17 -4.78 -20.30 -1.42
N ALA A 18 -5.15 -19.72 -2.56
CA ALA A 18 -4.24 -18.93 -3.38
C ALA A 18 -4.22 -17.48 -2.89
N VAL A 19 -3.07 -17.04 -2.39
CA VAL A 19 -2.81 -15.62 -2.11
C VAL A 19 -2.47 -14.96 -3.45
N SER A 20 -3.27 -13.99 -3.89
CA SER A 20 -2.95 -13.18 -5.06
C SER A 20 -1.62 -12.44 -4.84
N ARG A 21 -0.60 -12.84 -5.59
CA ARG A 21 0.68 -12.13 -5.68
C ARG A 21 0.74 -11.48 -7.05
N CYS A 22 0.91 -10.17 -7.09
CA CYS A 22 1.28 -9.47 -8.32
C CYS A 22 2.66 -9.99 -8.76
N TRP A 23 2.79 -10.35 -10.03
CA TRP A 23 4.06 -10.75 -10.61
C TRP A 23 4.91 -9.52 -10.95
N ALA A 24 6.23 -9.66 -10.79
CA ALA A 24 7.22 -8.66 -11.10
C ALA A 24 8.25 -9.29 -12.06
N LEU A 25 8.40 -8.76 -13.26
CA LEU A 25 9.60 -9.06 -14.06
C LEU A 25 10.76 -8.32 -13.40
N ALA A 26 11.54 -9.00 -12.56
CA ALA A 26 12.61 -8.39 -11.79
C ALA A 26 13.91 -8.33 -12.62
N CYS A 27 14.02 -7.32 -13.47
CA CYS A 27 15.25 -7.01 -14.20
C CYS A 27 16.32 -6.46 -13.24
N HIS A 28 17.37 -7.23 -12.97
CA HIS A 28 18.52 -6.82 -12.15
C HIS A 28 19.69 -6.42 -13.04
N SER A 29 20.47 -5.42 -12.62
CA SER A 29 21.70 -5.02 -13.29
C SER A 29 22.92 -5.68 -12.64
N THR A 30 23.71 -6.43 -13.42
CA THR A 30 25.05 -6.85 -13.01
C THR A 30 26.07 -5.80 -13.46
N GLY A 31 26.69 -5.10 -12.50
CA GLY A 31 27.74 -4.12 -12.77
C GLY A 31 29.03 -4.81 -13.19
N GLY A 32 29.35 -4.75 -14.48
CA GLY A 32 30.65 -5.17 -15.03
C GLY A 32 30.92 -4.35 -16.28
N GLY A 33 31.78 -3.33 -16.16
CA GLY A 33 32.16 -2.48 -17.29
C GLY A 33 33.30 -3.08 -18.11
N PRO A 34 33.36 -2.75 -19.41
CA PRO A 34 34.64 -2.57 -20.10
C PRO A 34 34.76 -1.21 -20.80
N ARG A 35 36.02 -0.81 -21.01
CA ARG A 35 36.52 0.48 -21.51
C ARG A 35 36.56 0.55 -23.06
N GLY A 36 36.31 1.74 -23.62
CA GLY A 36 36.73 2.23 -24.96
C GLY A 36 35.96 1.64 -26.15
N LEU A 37 35.62 2.33 -27.25
CA LEU A 37 36.00 3.61 -27.88
C LEU A 37 34.84 4.03 -28.82
N ALA A 38 34.66 5.34 -29.02
CA ALA A 38 33.52 5.95 -29.73
C ALA A 38 33.72 6.16 -31.25
N ARG A 39 32.61 6.19 -32.02
CA ARG A 39 32.37 7.11 -33.17
C ARG A 39 30.85 7.35 -33.38
N PRO A 40 30.39 8.57 -33.75
CA PRO A 40 28.97 8.93 -33.76
C PRO A 40 28.32 8.93 -35.17
N GLY A 41 26.99 8.72 -35.21
CA GLY A 41 26.08 8.85 -36.35
C GLY A 41 24.65 9.06 -35.85
N PRO A 42 23.72 9.61 -36.65
CA PRO A 42 22.96 10.82 -36.30
C PRO A 42 21.79 10.61 -35.33
N SER A 43 21.52 11.70 -34.60
CA SER A 43 20.50 11.89 -33.58
C SER A 43 19.07 11.76 -34.11
N ILE A 44 18.28 10.88 -33.47
CA ILE A 44 16.82 10.94 -33.47
C ILE A 44 16.40 11.46 -32.10
N ASP A 45 15.65 12.57 -32.09
CA ASP A 45 15.19 13.28 -30.91
C ASP A 45 14.12 12.46 -30.17
N LEU A 46 14.56 11.72 -29.14
CA LEU A 46 13.70 11.07 -28.16
C LEU A 46 13.90 11.79 -26.84
N ARG A 47 12.94 12.65 -26.46
CA ARG A 47 12.95 13.33 -25.17
C ARG A 47 12.84 12.29 -24.04
N PRO A 48 13.83 12.17 -23.14
CA PRO A 48 13.73 11.29 -21.99
C PRO A 48 12.75 11.88 -20.97
N ILE A 49 11.84 11.05 -20.44
CA ILE A 49 11.16 11.36 -19.18
C ILE A 49 12.20 11.12 -18.08
N THR A 50 12.87 12.19 -17.67
CA THR A 50 13.91 12.14 -16.64
C THR A 50 13.26 11.92 -15.27
N ALA A 51 13.72 10.90 -14.55
CA ALA A 51 13.46 10.77 -13.12
C ALA A 51 14.16 11.95 -12.41
N TYR A 52 13.37 12.79 -11.75
CA TYR A 52 13.86 13.93 -10.98
C TYR A 52 14.58 13.43 -9.71
N CYS A 53 15.91 13.53 -9.70
CA CYS A 53 16.73 13.61 -8.49
C CYS A 53 16.85 15.09 -8.11
N PRO A 54 16.61 15.50 -6.87
CA PRO A 54 16.95 16.86 -6.46
C PRO A 54 18.48 16.98 -6.35
N ASP A 55 19.08 17.77 -7.24
CA ASP A 55 20.45 18.26 -7.10
C ASP A 55 20.56 19.12 -5.83
N MET A 56 21.51 18.76 -4.98
CA MET A 56 22.05 19.63 -3.95
C MET A 56 22.96 20.63 -4.68
N GLY A 57 22.54 21.90 -4.72
CA GLY A 57 23.31 22.97 -5.35
C GLY A 57 24.70 23.11 -4.74
N ASP A 58 25.71 23.00 -5.59
CA ASP A 58 27.09 23.40 -5.34
C ASP A 58 27.20 24.88 -5.73
N ASP A 59 27.26 25.75 -4.73
CA ASP A 59 27.38 27.20 -4.91
C ASP A 59 28.87 27.56 -4.88
N THR A 60 29.49 27.64 -6.06
CA THR A 60 30.86 28.14 -6.23
C THR A 60 30.86 29.47 -6.97
N SER A 61 30.86 30.59 -6.22
CA SER A 61 31.56 31.79 -6.67
C SER A 61 31.97 32.65 -5.46
N GLY A 62 33.29 32.81 -5.25
CA GLY A 62 33.82 33.69 -4.22
C GLY A 62 35.19 33.25 -3.69
N ARG A 63 36.23 33.29 -4.53
CA ARG A 63 37.61 33.25 -4.03
C ARG A 63 37.99 34.63 -3.48
N PRO A 64 38.67 34.67 -2.33
CA PRO A 64 39.82 35.55 -2.16
C PRO A 64 41.10 34.74 -1.95
N THR A 65 42.17 35.33 -2.46
CA THR A 65 43.56 34.91 -2.53
C THR A 65 44.19 34.51 -1.19
N ARG A 66 44.96 33.42 -1.17
CA ARG A 66 45.94 33.11 -0.12
C ARG A 66 47.24 33.89 -0.37
N PRO A 67 47.91 34.41 0.67
CA PRO A 67 49.36 34.57 0.65
C PRO A 67 50.05 33.34 1.23
N ASP A 68 51.21 33.06 0.65
CA ASP A 68 52.19 32.05 1.06
C ASP A 68 52.73 32.31 2.47
N GLY A 69 53.14 31.23 3.14
CA GLY A 69 53.86 31.30 4.40
C GLY A 69 53.95 29.94 5.06
N GLY A 70 55.07 29.26 4.86
CA GLY A 70 55.35 27.95 5.43
C GLY A 70 55.76 27.97 6.90
N LEU A 71 56.16 26.76 7.32
CA LEU A 71 57.03 26.40 8.43
C LEU A 71 56.37 25.97 9.75
N GLN A 72 56.57 24.67 9.99
CA GLN A 72 57.15 24.06 11.21
C GLN A 72 56.23 23.74 12.39
N ASN A 73 56.20 22.42 12.65
CA ASN A 73 55.90 21.83 13.94
C ASN A 73 56.98 22.23 14.95
N GLU A 74 56.58 22.70 16.13
CA GLU A 74 57.36 22.56 17.36
C GLU A 74 56.44 22.21 18.54
N VAL A 75 56.95 21.32 19.37
CA VAL A 75 56.39 20.84 20.64
C VAL A 75 57.14 21.56 21.76
N GLY A 76 56.45 22.09 22.77
CA GLY A 76 57.07 22.53 24.03
C GLY A 76 56.07 23.01 25.11
N PRO A 77 56.40 22.92 26.42
CA PRO A 77 55.44 22.61 27.50
C PRO A 77 55.35 23.66 28.65
N GLY A 78 54.37 23.48 29.57
CA GLY A 78 54.35 24.06 30.93
C GLY A 78 53.24 25.08 31.24
N ALA A 79 52.26 24.74 32.10
CA ALA A 79 52.09 25.20 33.51
C ALA A 79 51.30 26.53 33.65
N GLY A 80 50.33 26.76 34.56
CA GLY A 80 49.62 26.03 35.61
C GLY A 80 48.52 26.96 36.22
N ASP A 81 47.60 26.37 37.01
CA ASP A 81 46.68 26.95 38.04
C ASP A 81 45.65 28.05 37.70
N ALA A 82 44.37 28.09 38.12
CA ALA A 82 43.41 27.27 38.88
C ALA A 82 41.97 27.92 38.69
N PRO A 83 40.89 27.62 39.45
CA PRO A 83 39.75 26.78 39.08
C PRO A 83 38.41 27.53 38.81
N LEU A 84 37.46 26.87 38.11
CA LEU A 84 36.03 27.24 38.10
C LEU A 84 35.17 26.07 38.61
N PRO A 85 34.09 26.34 39.38
CA PRO A 85 33.41 25.35 40.21
C PRO A 85 32.53 24.38 39.44
N ALA A 86 32.37 23.19 40.04
CA ALA A 86 31.68 22.02 39.53
C ALA A 86 30.23 22.27 39.08
N THR A 87 29.92 21.91 37.84
CA THR A 87 28.57 21.58 37.39
C THR A 87 28.31 20.08 37.61
N PRO A 88 27.17 19.68 38.18
CA PRO A 88 26.88 18.27 38.44
C PRO A 88 26.64 17.54 37.12
N SER A 89 27.43 16.50 36.86
CA SER A 89 27.18 15.53 35.80
C SER A 89 25.83 14.83 36.05
N ARG A 90 24.85 15.11 35.20
CA ARG A 90 23.72 14.19 35.01
C ARG A 90 24.14 13.16 33.97
N ASP A 91 24.62 12.03 34.46
CA ASP A 91 24.77 10.80 33.68
C ASP A 91 23.42 10.42 33.08
N PHE A 92 23.21 10.78 31.81
CA PHE A 92 22.22 10.11 30.96
C PHE A 92 22.87 8.85 30.39
N GLY A 93 22.88 7.80 31.21
CA GLY A 93 23.21 6.45 30.76
C GLY A 93 22.16 5.93 29.76
N TYR A 94 22.32 6.26 28.48
CA TYR A 94 21.65 5.52 27.41
C TYR A 94 22.29 4.14 27.31
N THR A 95 21.65 3.13 27.88
CA THR A 95 21.98 1.74 27.60
C THR A 95 21.56 1.41 26.16
N LEU A 96 22.43 1.68 25.19
CA LEU A 96 22.27 1.38 23.76
C LEU A 96 22.25 -0.14 23.43
N SER A 97 22.12 -1.01 24.43
CA SER A 97 22.22 -2.47 24.25
C SER A 97 20.90 -3.18 23.88
N ARG A 98 19.76 -2.48 23.78
CA ARG A 98 18.45 -3.11 23.48
C ARG A 98 17.79 -2.73 22.15
N LEU A 99 18.43 -1.94 21.28
CA LEU A 99 17.85 -1.51 19.99
C LEU A 99 18.66 -1.98 18.77
N ARG A 100 19.23 -3.18 18.83
CA ARG A 100 19.78 -3.85 17.64
C ARG A 100 18.92 -5.05 17.25
N THR A 101 17.72 -4.79 16.74
CA THR A 101 17.11 -5.73 15.80
C THR A 101 17.31 -5.15 14.42
N SER A 102 18.20 -5.76 13.63
CA SER A 102 18.33 -5.44 12.22
C SER A 102 16.96 -5.57 11.52
N PRO A 103 16.74 -4.91 10.37
CA PRO A 103 15.53 -5.10 9.58
C PRO A 103 15.21 -6.60 9.34
N GLY A 104 16.26 -7.43 9.19
CA GLY A 104 16.16 -8.89 9.12
C GLY A 104 15.63 -9.54 10.41
N ALA A 105 16.15 -9.16 11.57
CA ALA A 105 15.68 -9.66 12.86
C ALA A 105 14.22 -9.24 13.16
N ARG A 106 13.80 -8.05 12.70
CA ARG A 106 12.41 -7.59 12.82
C ARG A 106 11.46 -8.38 11.90
N LYS A 107 11.90 -8.69 10.68
CA LYS A 107 11.19 -9.58 9.73
C LYS A 107 11.09 -11.02 10.25
N GLU A 108 12.11 -11.50 10.95
CA GLU A 108 12.13 -12.82 11.58
C GLU A 108 11.24 -12.87 12.83
N ALA A 109 11.25 -11.82 13.66
CA ALA A 109 10.32 -11.68 14.79
C ALA A 109 8.85 -11.57 14.33
N LEU A 110 8.59 -10.92 13.18
CA LEU A 110 7.28 -10.89 12.53
C LEU A 110 6.85 -12.28 12.05
N ARG A 111 7.77 -13.09 11.49
CA ARG A 111 7.52 -14.48 11.09
C ARG A 111 7.29 -15.42 12.28
N ARG A 112 7.88 -15.14 13.44
CA ARG A 112 7.78 -15.96 14.66
C ARG A 112 6.59 -15.59 15.56
N ARG A 113 5.69 -14.68 15.16
CA ARG A 113 4.50 -14.36 15.96
C ARG A 113 3.56 -15.57 15.98
N SER A 114 3.57 -16.30 17.09
CA SER A 114 2.49 -17.22 17.43
C SER A 114 1.27 -16.38 17.80
N TYR A 115 0.30 -16.28 16.90
CA TYR A 115 -1.03 -15.85 17.29
C TYR A 115 -1.60 -16.94 18.19
N GLN A 116 -1.65 -16.68 19.50
CA GLN A 116 -2.49 -17.50 20.35
C GLN A 116 -3.92 -17.24 19.92
N VAL A 117 -4.48 -18.15 19.11
CA VAL A 117 -5.92 -18.20 18.87
C VAL A 117 -6.53 -18.55 20.22
N GLY A 118 -6.79 -17.53 21.02
CA GLY A 118 -7.53 -17.70 22.26
C GLY A 118 -8.89 -18.26 21.88
N THR A 119 -9.12 -19.54 22.16
CA THR A 119 -10.44 -20.17 22.24
C THR A 119 -11.24 -19.63 23.44
N THR A 120 -10.91 -18.43 23.93
CA THR A 120 -11.73 -17.68 24.87
C THR A 120 -13.12 -17.57 24.26
N PRO A 121 -14.16 -18.11 24.92
CA PRO A 121 -15.52 -18.02 24.41
C PRO A 121 -15.81 -16.56 24.12
N ARG A 122 -16.47 -16.26 22.99
CA ARG A 122 -17.01 -14.92 22.67
C ARG A 122 -17.86 -14.48 23.85
N THR A 123 -17.26 -13.80 24.82
CA THR A 123 -17.97 -13.25 25.97
C THR A 123 -19.01 -12.30 25.39
N ARG A 124 -20.24 -12.36 25.91
CA ARG A 124 -21.37 -11.45 25.62
C ARG A 124 -21.08 -10.00 26.07
N GLY A 125 -19.89 -9.49 25.77
CA GLY A 125 -19.58 -8.07 25.87
C GLY A 125 -20.14 -7.32 24.66
N PRO A 126 -20.26 -5.99 24.73
CA PRO A 126 -20.67 -5.18 23.60
C PRO A 126 -19.74 -5.45 22.41
N GLY A 127 -20.31 -5.73 21.24
CA GLY A 127 -19.53 -5.93 20.02
C GLY A 127 -18.89 -4.61 19.56
N TYR A 128 -17.65 -4.67 19.09
CA TYR A 128 -16.98 -3.53 18.46
C TYR A 128 -16.02 -4.02 17.37
N ALA A 129 -16.02 -3.33 16.24
CA ALA A 129 -15.05 -3.48 15.17
C ALA A 129 -14.46 -2.12 14.83
N GLU A 130 -13.14 -2.04 14.64
CA GLU A 130 -12.50 -0.78 14.23
C GLU A 130 -12.54 -0.65 12.70
N LEU A 131 -13.27 0.33 12.20
CA LEU A 131 -13.49 0.55 10.77
C LEU A 131 -12.58 1.60 10.15
N ARG A 132 -11.68 2.20 10.93
CA ARG A 132 -10.75 3.22 10.46
C ARG A 132 -9.39 3.14 11.15
N THR A 133 -8.50 2.34 10.57
CA THR A 133 -7.10 2.23 10.98
C THR A 133 -6.15 2.59 9.85
N ALA A 134 -5.14 3.41 10.14
CA ALA A 134 -4.03 3.69 9.22
C ALA A 134 -2.72 3.04 9.71
N SER A 135 -1.98 2.41 8.81
CA SER A 135 -0.67 1.83 9.09
C SER A 135 0.47 2.78 8.71
N ALA A 136 1.71 2.33 8.90
CA ALA A 136 2.90 3.04 8.45
C ALA A 136 2.97 3.24 6.92
N PHE A 137 2.13 2.54 6.15
CA PHE A 137 1.96 2.79 4.70
C PHE A 137 1.17 4.07 4.41
N SER A 138 0.49 4.64 5.39
CA SER A 138 0.15 6.05 5.42
C SER A 138 1.39 6.84 5.84
N PHE A 139 2.28 7.12 4.90
CA PHE A 139 3.62 7.65 5.17
C PHE A 139 3.57 8.87 6.10
N LEU A 140 4.32 8.78 7.21
CA LEU A 140 4.42 9.79 8.26
C LEU A 140 3.08 10.20 8.91
N LYS A 141 2.04 9.39 8.72
CA LYS A 141 0.67 9.60 9.24
C LYS A 141 0.24 8.43 10.13
N GLY A 142 0.67 7.20 9.84
CA GLY A 142 0.57 6.06 10.76
C GLY A 142 1.94 5.62 11.26
N ALA A 143 1.99 5.05 12.47
CA ALA A 143 3.25 4.68 13.13
C ALA A 143 3.46 3.16 13.28
N SER A 144 2.42 2.35 13.10
CA SER A 144 2.48 0.91 13.28
C SER A 144 2.41 0.16 11.96
N GLN A 145 3.15 -0.94 11.85
CA GLN A 145 3.04 -1.81 10.67
C GLN A 145 1.68 -2.51 10.67
N PRO A 146 1.18 -2.96 9.50
CA PRO A 146 -0.06 -3.74 9.42
C PRO A 146 -0.11 -4.92 10.40
N GLU A 147 0.99 -5.64 10.57
CA GLU A 147 1.10 -6.80 11.45
C GLU A 147 1.06 -6.41 12.95
N ASP A 148 1.52 -5.22 13.31
CA ASP A 148 1.43 -4.70 14.69
C ASP A 148 -0.01 -4.37 15.05
N LEU A 149 -0.76 -3.80 14.11
CA LEU A 149 -2.18 -3.49 14.28
C LEU A 149 -3.01 -4.77 14.42
N VAL A 150 -2.76 -5.78 13.59
CA VAL A 150 -3.43 -7.09 13.69
C VAL A 150 -3.10 -7.79 15.00
N ALA A 151 -1.82 -7.83 15.41
CA ALA A 151 -1.45 -8.45 16.68
C ALA A 151 -2.15 -7.77 17.86
N ARG A 152 -2.24 -6.44 17.83
CA ARG A 152 -2.98 -5.70 18.86
C ARG A 152 -4.48 -5.98 18.81
N ALA A 153 -5.07 -6.10 17.62
CA ALA A 153 -6.48 -6.46 17.46
C ALA A 153 -6.77 -7.84 18.06
N ALA A 154 -5.87 -8.81 17.88
CA ALA A 154 -5.96 -10.14 18.48
C ALA A 154 -5.87 -10.09 20.01
N GLU A 155 -4.90 -9.35 20.55
CA GLU A 155 -4.77 -9.10 22.01
C GLU A 155 -6.06 -8.52 22.62
N LEU A 156 -6.79 -7.70 21.84
CA LEU A 156 -8.03 -7.04 22.25
C LEU A 156 -9.30 -7.86 21.97
N GLY A 157 -9.20 -9.01 21.30
CA GLY A 157 -10.33 -9.85 20.93
C GLY A 157 -11.27 -9.19 19.90
N LEU A 158 -10.76 -8.31 19.03
CA LEU A 158 -11.59 -7.66 18.01
C LEU A 158 -11.95 -8.66 16.88
N PRO A 159 -13.22 -8.75 16.47
CA PRO A 159 -13.65 -9.66 15.42
C PRO A 159 -13.23 -9.20 14.01
N ALA A 160 -13.10 -7.90 13.81
CA ALA A 160 -12.77 -7.29 12.53
C ALA A 160 -12.02 -5.96 12.71
N VAL A 161 -11.13 -5.66 11.76
CA VAL A 161 -10.44 -4.38 11.66
C VAL A 161 -10.32 -3.97 10.19
N ALA A 162 -10.57 -2.70 9.89
CA ALA A 162 -10.35 -2.11 8.58
C ALA A 162 -9.01 -1.38 8.50
N LEU A 163 -8.24 -1.68 7.44
CA LEU A 163 -7.08 -0.89 7.06
C LEU A 163 -7.45 0.08 5.95
N VAL A 164 -7.29 1.37 6.21
CA VAL A 164 -7.62 2.51 5.35
C VAL A 164 -6.43 3.45 5.24
N ASP A 165 -5.39 3.01 4.52
CA ASP A 165 -4.22 3.85 4.32
C ASP A 165 -4.51 5.05 3.40
N VAL A 166 -3.76 6.14 3.59
CA VAL A 166 -3.96 7.38 2.84
C VAL A 166 -3.53 7.21 1.38
N ASN A 167 -4.47 7.46 0.46
CA ASN A 167 -4.27 7.40 -0.99
C ASN A 167 -3.68 6.09 -1.50
N GLY A 168 -3.92 4.97 -0.81
CA GLY A 168 -3.32 3.70 -1.21
C GLY A 168 -3.88 2.50 -0.47
N VAL A 169 -3.66 1.35 -1.08
CA VAL A 169 -3.92 0.02 -0.51
C VAL A 169 -2.61 -0.77 -0.30
N TYR A 170 -1.49 -0.06 -0.15
CA TYR A 170 -0.14 -0.63 -0.14
C TYR A 170 0.06 -1.64 1.00
N GLY A 171 -0.47 -1.35 2.19
CA GLY A 171 -0.39 -2.22 3.37
C GLY A 171 -1.39 -3.37 3.35
N ALA A 172 -2.40 -3.36 2.47
CA ALA A 172 -3.53 -4.28 2.51
C ALA A 172 -3.12 -5.77 2.34
N PRO A 173 -2.19 -6.17 1.45
CA PRO A 173 -1.77 -7.56 1.35
C PRO A 173 -1.09 -8.09 2.62
N ARG A 174 -0.24 -7.25 3.25
CA ARG A 174 0.44 -7.59 4.52
C ARG A 174 -0.56 -7.71 5.67
N PHE A 175 -1.49 -6.75 5.74
CA PHE A 175 -2.59 -6.73 6.69
C PHE A 175 -3.47 -7.97 6.59
N TYR A 176 -3.96 -8.27 5.39
CA TYR A 176 -4.85 -9.39 5.12
C TYR A 176 -4.21 -10.73 5.49
N LYS A 177 -2.94 -10.92 5.12
CA LYS A 177 -2.20 -12.13 5.48
C LYS A 177 -2.13 -12.31 6.99
N ALA A 178 -1.71 -11.27 7.72
CA ALA A 178 -1.61 -11.32 9.18
C ALA A 178 -2.97 -11.54 9.84
N ALA A 179 -4.01 -10.83 9.39
CA ALA A 179 -5.36 -10.94 9.95
C ALA A 179 -5.93 -12.35 9.78
N ARG A 180 -5.71 -12.97 8.61
CA ARG A 180 -6.11 -14.35 8.35
C ARG A 180 -5.41 -15.34 9.28
N GLU A 181 -4.12 -15.16 9.54
CA GLU A 181 -3.36 -15.98 10.50
C GLU A 181 -3.83 -15.78 11.95
N ALA A 182 -4.32 -14.57 12.28
CA ALA A 182 -4.85 -14.22 13.59
C ALA A 182 -6.34 -14.55 13.79
N GLY A 183 -7.06 -15.03 12.76
CA GLY A 183 -8.50 -15.27 12.82
C GLY A 183 -9.36 -14.01 12.89
N ILE A 184 -8.86 -12.88 12.39
CA ILE A 184 -9.56 -11.58 12.39
C ILE A 184 -10.07 -11.30 10.97
N LYS A 185 -11.31 -10.82 10.85
CA LYS A 185 -11.84 -10.36 9.55
C LYS A 185 -11.10 -9.08 9.13
N ALA A 186 -10.28 -9.16 8.09
CA ALA A 186 -9.62 -8.01 7.49
C ALA A 186 -10.56 -7.29 6.53
N LEU A 187 -10.86 -6.04 6.83
CA LEU A 187 -11.62 -5.14 5.96
C LEU A 187 -10.65 -4.22 5.21
N VAL A 188 -10.91 -3.98 3.93
CA VAL A 188 -10.02 -3.21 3.05
C VAL A 188 -10.66 -1.89 2.68
N GLY A 189 -9.88 -0.82 2.65
CA GLY A 189 -10.30 0.48 2.19
C GLY A 189 -9.14 1.45 2.01
N ALA A 190 -9.45 2.74 1.87
CA ALA A 190 -8.46 3.81 1.86
C ALA A 190 -9.06 5.13 2.37
N GLU A 191 -8.21 6.00 2.90
CA GLU A 191 -8.53 7.41 3.05
C GLU A 191 -8.14 8.16 1.76
N VAL A 192 -9.13 8.61 1.00
CA VAL A 192 -8.87 9.41 -0.22
C VAL A 192 -8.78 10.88 0.13
N VAL A 193 -7.69 11.52 -0.29
CA VAL A 193 -7.53 12.96 -0.20
C VAL A 193 -8.40 13.62 -1.26
N LEU A 194 -9.28 14.53 -0.86
CA LEU A 194 -10.12 15.28 -1.79
C LEU A 194 -9.38 16.52 -2.28
N SER A 195 -9.51 16.84 -3.57
CA SER A 195 -9.08 18.13 -4.07
C SER A 195 -9.95 19.23 -3.48
N ASN A 196 -9.31 20.33 -3.06
CA ASN A 196 -10.01 21.51 -2.60
C ASN A 196 -10.56 22.26 -3.82
N GLU A 197 -11.61 21.73 -4.44
CA GLU A 197 -12.37 22.49 -5.43
C GLU A 197 -13.04 23.69 -4.73
N PRO A 198 -12.67 24.95 -5.06
CA PRO A 198 -13.36 26.12 -4.54
C PRO A 198 -14.86 26.00 -4.84
N SER A 199 -15.20 25.50 -6.03
CA SER A 199 -16.54 25.44 -6.59
C SER A 199 -17.51 24.47 -5.88
N ALA A 200 -17.05 23.35 -5.33
CA ALA A 200 -17.99 22.29 -4.90
C ALA A 200 -18.50 22.53 -3.48
N VAL A 201 -17.64 23.07 -2.62
CA VAL A 201 -18.03 23.59 -1.32
C VAL A 201 -18.62 24.99 -1.50
N GLN A 202 -18.04 25.91 -2.28
CA GLN A 202 -18.63 27.24 -2.50
C GLN A 202 -20.03 27.22 -3.15
N ARG A 203 -20.37 26.26 -4.02
CA ARG A 203 -21.76 26.12 -4.53
C ARG A 203 -22.75 25.72 -3.42
N VAL A 204 -22.34 24.85 -2.50
CA VAL A 204 -23.13 24.52 -1.31
C VAL A 204 -23.17 25.69 -0.32
N LEU A 205 -22.09 26.48 -0.24
CA LEU A 205 -21.96 27.63 0.67
C LEU A 205 -22.65 28.89 0.17
N ALA A 206 -22.69 29.16 -1.14
CA ALA A 206 -23.34 30.32 -1.75
C ALA A 206 -24.86 30.33 -1.52
N ALA A 207 -25.44 29.17 -1.20
CA ALA A 207 -26.84 29.02 -0.80
C ALA A 207 -27.09 29.27 0.71
N ALA A 208 -26.05 29.42 1.54
CA ALA A 208 -26.20 29.79 2.96
C ALA A 208 -26.00 31.31 3.14
N ARG A 209 -27.01 31.98 3.69
CA ARG A 209 -26.87 33.35 4.23
C ARG A 209 -25.76 33.40 5.29
N PRO A 210 -25.06 34.53 5.47
CA PRO A 210 -24.17 34.71 6.61
C PRO A 210 -24.93 34.50 7.92
N PRO A 211 -24.29 33.98 8.98
CA PRO A 211 -24.97 33.71 10.24
C PRO A 211 -25.53 35.00 10.84
N GLY A 212 -26.80 34.96 11.22
CA GLY A 212 -27.44 35.94 12.09
C GLY A 212 -26.93 35.85 13.54
N PRO A 213 -27.37 36.76 14.42
CA PRO A 213 -26.69 37.10 15.67
C PRO A 213 -27.01 36.12 16.82
N ALA A 214 -26.71 34.84 16.67
CA ALA A 214 -26.82 33.84 17.74
C ALA A 214 -25.46 33.15 18.02
N GLY A 215 -24.44 33.96 18.28
CA GLY A 215 -23.09 33.51 18.57
C GLY A 215 -22.95 32.76 19.90
N LEU A 216 -22.43 31.53 19.84
CA LEU A 216 -21.78 30.83 20.97
C LEU A 216 -20.60 29.93 20.53
N LEU A 217 -19.91 30.28 19.46
CA LEU A 217 -18.51 29.90 19.28
C LEU A 217 -17.72 31.20 19.08
N PRO A 218 -16.72 31.51 19.91
CA PRO A 218 -15.81 32.56 19.55
C PRO A 218 -15.14 32.12 18.25
N THR A 219 -15.38 32.86 17.17
CA THR A 219 -14.37 33.02 16.12
C THR A 219 -13.17 33.59 16.85
N THR A 220 -12.34 32.71 17.39
CA THR A 220 -11.03 33.10 17.90
C THR A 220 -10.34 33.58 16.64
N VAL A 221 -10.30 34.89 16.45
CA VAL A 221 -9.49 35.54 15.44
C VAL A 221 -8.28 35.98 16.24
N THR A 222 -7.09 35.53 15.86
CA THR A 222 -5.85 36.09 16.44
C THR A 222 -5.78 37.58 16.08
N ASP A 223 -5.05 38.40 16.84
CA ASP A 223 -4.96 39.87 16.64
C ASP A 223 -4.54 40.31 15.21
N ASP A 224 -4.07 39.38 14.38
CA ASP A 224 -3.73 39.52 12.96
C ASP A 224 -4.83 39.09 11.97
N GLY A 225 -6.07 38.87 12.42
CA GLY A 225 -7.21 38.58 11.54
C GLY A 225 -7.34 37.13 11.07
N ARG A 226 -6.60 36.18 11.66
CA ARG A 226 -6.63 34.75 11.26
C ARG A 226 -7.51 33.89 12.18
N PRO A 227 -8.29 32.92 11.65
CA PRO A 227 -9.02 31.98 12.50
C PRO A 227 -8.07 31.14 13.36
N ALA A 228 -8.29 31.09 14.68
CA ALA A 228 -7.37 30.49 15.66
C ALA A 228 -7.45 28.96 15.73
N ALA A 229 -8.30 28.35 14.92
CA ALA A 229 -8.01 27.05 14.36
C ALA A 229 -7.12 27.25 13.12
N ALA A 230 -5.86 27.63 13.32
CA ALA A 230 -4.85 27.56 12.29
C ALA A 230 -4.62 26.07 11.96
N ARG A 231 -5.52 25.51 11.14
CA ARG A 231 -5.30 24.23 10.48
C ARG A 231 -4.12 24.43 9.54
N HIS A 232 -3.15 23.53 9.65
CA HIS A 232 -1.89 23.63 8.93
C HIS A 232 -2.18 23.51 7.42
N ALA A 233 -1.44 24.26 6.59
CA ALA A 233 -1.56 24.30 5.14
C ALA A 233 -1.44 22.93 4.41
N ASP A 234 -1.18 21.85 5.15
CA ASP A 234 -1.00 20.46 4.70
C ASP A 234 -2.20 19.54 5.10
N SER A 235 -3.27 20.10 5.68
CA SER A 235 -4.47 19.33 6.05
C SER A 235 -5.46 19.25 4.88
N HIS A 236 -5.16 18.41 3.89
CA HIS A 236 -6.17 18.05 2.90
C HIS A 236 -7.26 17.19 3.57
N ASP A 237 -8.52 17.50 3.27
CA ASP A 237 -9.66 16.74 3.75
C ASP A 237 -9.61 15.31 3.21
N ARG A 238 -9.94 14.33 4.06
CA ARG A 238 -9.91 12.92 3.70
C ARG A 238 -11.26 12.27 3.89
N LEU A 239 -11.73 11.60 2.84
CA LEU A 239 -12.92 10.76 2.91
C LEU A 239 -12.48 9.31 3.11
N THR A 240 -13.12 8.60 4.06
CA THR A 240 -12.78 7.20 4.32
C THR A 240 -13.70 6.31 3.49
N LEU A 241 -13.12 5.47 2.65
CA LEU A 241 -13.85 4.56 1.77
C LEU A 241 -13.52 3.10 2.12
N LEU A 242 -14.54 2.31 2.43
CA LEU A 242 -14.45 0.87 2.69
C LEU A 242 -14.98 0.09 1.49
N VAL A 243 -14.35 -1.05 1.23
CA VAL A 243 -14.68 -1.90 0.08
C VAL A 243 -15.72 -2.93 0.48
N GLY A 244 -16.93 -2.82 -0.09
CA GLY A 244 -18.00 -3.80 0.12
C GLY A 244 -17.93 -5.02 -0.79
N SER A 245 -17.40 -4.86 -2.01
CA SER A 245 -17.39 -5.92 -3.03
C SER A 245 -16.15 -5.89 -3.92
N ALA A 246 -15.93 -6.94 -4.71
CA ALA A 246 -14.87 -6.98 -5.73
C ALA A 246 -15.01 -5.85 -6.77
N ALA A 247 -16.24 -5.44 -7.09
CA ALA A 247 -16.48 -4.26 -7.93
C ALA A 247 -16.05 -2.97 -7.22
N GLY A 248 -16.35 -2.85 -5.92
CA GLY A 248 -15.86 -1.78 -5.07
C GLY A 248 -14.34 -1.71 -5.06
N TYR A 249 -13.64 -2.84 -4.91
CA TYR A 249 -12.18 -2.87 -4.91
C TYR A 249 -11.61 -2.34 -6.23
N ARG A 250 -12.15 -2.79 -7.37
CA ARG A 250 -11.74 -2.28 -8.69
C ARG A 250 -11.98 -0.78 -8.82
N ASN A 251 -13.11 -0.29 -8.33
CA ASN A 251 -13.45 1.13 -8.36
C ASN A 251 -12.50 1.95 -7.47
N LEU A 252 -12.19 1.48 -6.26
CA LEU A 252 -11.21 2.11 -5.38
C LEU A 252 -9.83 2.15 -6.04
N CYS A 253 -9.36 1.05 -6.64
CA CYS A 253 -8.08 1.03 -7.35
C CYS A 253 -8.06 2.06 -8.50
N ARG A 254 -9.12 2.11 -9.32
CA ARG A 254 -9.22 3.10 -10.41
C ARG A 254 -9.23 4.53 -9.90
N LEU A 255 -9.97 4.79 -8.82
CA LEU A 255 -10.03 6.10 -8.18
C LEU A 255 -8.64 6.54 -7.70
N LEU A 256 -7.93 5.66 -6.99
CA LEU A 256 -6.57 5.92 -6.50
C LEU A 256 -5.57 6.11 -7.65
N THR A 257 -5.69 5.32 -8.72
CA THR A 257 -4.85 5.48 -9.92
C THR A 257 -5.13 6.82 -10.60
N ALA A 258 -6.39 7.21 -10.78
CA ALA A 258 -6.76 8.51 -11.35
C ALA A 258 -6.25 9.66 -10.48
N ALA A 259 -6.36 9.54 -9.16
CA ALA A 259 -5.87 10.55 -8.21
C ALA A 259 -4.34 10.72 -8.25
N ALA A 260 -3.58 9.66 -8.54
CA ALA A 260 -2.12 9.74 -8.62
C ALA A 260 -1.60 10.11 -10.02
N ARG A 261 -2.39 9.89 -11.08
CA ARG A 261 -1.93 10.00 -12.46
C ARG A 261 -1.48 11.43 -12.79
N GLY A 262 -0.28 11.56 -13.33
CA GLY A 262 0.28 12.86 -13.74
C GLY A 262 0.66 13.78 -12.60
N ARG A 263 0.67 13.29 -11.34
CA ARG A 263 1.01 14.09 -10.15
C ARG A 263 2.30 13.59 -9.49
N PRO A 264 3.08 14.48 -8.84
CA PRO A 264 4.20 14.07 -8.02
C PRO A 264 3.80 13.14 -6.88
N LYS A 265 4.76 12.36 -6.40
CA LYS A 265 4.55 11.45 -5.27
C LYS A 265 4.13 12.23 -4.02
N GLY A 266 3.01 11.85 -3.43
CA GLY A 266 2.46 12.48 -2.23
C GLY A 266 1.39 13.53 -2.50
N GLU A 267 1.22 13.95 -3.76
CA GLU A 267 0.26 14.97 -4.19
C GLU A 267 -0.98 14.38 -4.87
N ALA A 268 -1.29 13.11 -4.60
CA ALA A 268 -2.48 12.47 -5.15
C ALA A 268 -3.75 13.10 -4.54
N GLU A 269 -4.66 13.56 -5.39
CA GLU A 269 -5.93 14.17 -4.99
C GLU A 269 -7.10 13.65 -5.81
N THR A 270 -8.24 13.46 -5.18
CA THR A 270 -9.46 12.97 -5.81
C THR A 270 -10.43 14.12 -5.99
N ASP A 271 -10.81 14.42 -7.24
CA ASP A 271 -11.92 15.32 -7.50
C ASP A 271 -13.28 14.62 -7.34
N TRP A 272 -14.33 15.42 -7.26
CA TRP A 272 -15.68 14.94 -6.99
C TRP A 272 -16.29 14.16 -8.16
N GLU A 273 -15.87 14.44 -9.40
CA GLU A 273 -16.36 13.75 -10.59
C GLU A 273 -15.82 12.33 -10.63
N SER A 274 -14.52 12.18 -10.41
CA SER A 274 -13.81 10.92 -10.26
C SER A 274 -14.39 10.11 -9.09
N LEU A 275 -14.67 10.75 -7.95
CA LEU A 275 -15.32 10.09 -6.81
C LEU A 275 -16.70 9.55 -7.20
N ALA A 276 -17.53 10.36 -7.87
CA ALA A 276 -18.87 9.95 -8.29
C ALA A 276 -18.82 8.78 -9.30
N ALA A 277 -17.91 8.84 -10.28
CA ALA A 277 -17.72 7.81 -11.29
C ALA A 277 -17.29 6.45 -10.70
N HIS A 278 -16.66 6.45 -9.52
CA HIS A 278 -16.10 5.26 -8.88
C HIS A 278 -16.70 4.95 -7.50
N ALA A 279 -17.87 5.51 -7.15
CA ALA A 279 -18.50 5.28 -5.84
C ALA A 279 -19.16 3.90 -5.69
N GLY A 280 -19.42 3.20 -6.80
CA GLY A 280 -20.12 1.91 -6.80
C GLY A 280 -19.38 0.84 -5.99
N GLY A 281 -20.08 0.14 -5.10
CA GLY A 281 -19.52 -0.92 -4.25
C GLY A 281 -18.63 -0.44 -3.09
N LEU A 282 -18.58 0.88 -2.84
CA LEU A 282 -17.85 1.48 -1.74
C LEU A 282 -18.81 2.02 -0.67
N HIS A 283 -18.42 1.86 0.60
CA HIS A 283 -19.05 2.47 1.76
C HIS A 283 -18.24 3.68 2.19
N CYS A 284 -18.91 4.77 2.53
CA CYS A 284 -18.29 6.06 2.83
C CYS A 284 -18.51 6.40 4.30
N LEU A 285 -17.40 6.67 4.99
CA LEU A 285 -17.37 7.21 6.35
C LEU A 285 -16.97 8.69 6.25
N THR A 286 -17.65 9.56 7.01
CA THR A 286 -17.50 11.02 6.91
C THR A 286 -16.10 11.56 7.27
N GLY A 287 -15.21 10.72 7.83
CA GLY A 287 -13.79 11.04 8.00
C GLY A 287 -13.45 11.67 9.35
N GLY A 288 -14.37 11.67 10.32
CA GLY A 288 -14.15 12.19 11.67
C GLY A 288 -13.53 13.60 11.67
N THR A 289 -12.49 13.83 12.47
CA THR A 289 -11.84 15.14 12.54
C THR A 289 -11.06 15.55 11.28
N GLU A 290 -10.60 14.58 10.51
CA GLU A 290 -9.81 14.77 9.27
C GLU A 290 -10.71 14.80 8.02
N GLY A 291 -12.02 14.67 8.19
CA GLY A 291 -12.99 14.65 7.11
C GLY A 291 -13.48 16.04 6.70
N PRO A 292 -13.95 16.19 5.45
CA PRO A 292 -14.47 17.46 4.94
C PRO A 292 -15.71 17.94 5.71
N LEU A 293 -16.54 17.01 6.22
CA LEU A 293 -17.75 17.36 6.97
C LEU A 293 -17.43 18.13 8.25
N ALA A 294 -16.38 17.73 8.97
CA ALA A 294 -15.92 18.42 10.17
C ALA A 294 -15.53 19.88 9.88
N ARG A 295 -14.80 20.11 8.79
CA ARG A 295 -14.42 21.46 8.36
C ARG A 295 -15.64 22.28 7.96
N VAL A 296 -16.55 21.70 7.17
CA VAL A 296 -17.77 22.39 6.74
C VAL A 296 -18.61 22.82 7.93
N LEU A 297 -18.78 21.94 8.93
CA LEU A 297 -19.52 22.27 10.15
C LEU A 297 -18.83 23.40 10.94
N GLU A 298 -17.52 23.30 11.16
CA GLU A 298 -16.76 24.32 11.91
C GLU A 298 -16.76 25.69 11.23
N SER A 299 -16.59 25.73 9.91
CA SER A 299 -16.44 26.99 9.17
C SER A 299 -17.76 27.62 8.71
N HIS A 300 -18.81 26.81 8.54
CA HIS A 300 -20.04 27.25 7.86
C HIS A 300 -21.34 26.80 8.55
N GLY A 301 -21.24 26.09 9.67
CA GLY A 301 -22.36 25.75 10.53
C GLY A 301 -23.21 24.55 10.06
N PRO A 302 -24.25 24.21 10.85
CA PRO A 302 -25.02 22.96 10.70
C PRO A 302 -25.76 22.83 9.37
N GLU A 303 -26.25 23.94 8.82
CA GLU A 303 -27.05 23.93 7.59
C GLU A 303 -26.20 23.66 6.35
N ALA A 304 -24.95 24.16 6.31
CA ALA A 304 -23.99 23.77 5.29
C ALA A 304 -23.56 22.30 5.43
N ALA A 305 -23.36 21.83 6.67
CA ALA A 305 -23.04 20.43 6.95
C ALA A 305 -24.18 19.48 6.53
N ARG A 306 -25.44 19.87 6.72
CA ARG A 306 -26.63 19.14 6.25
C ARG A 306 -26.60 18.94 4.74
N ARG A 307 -26.44 20.03 3.96
CA ARG A 307 -26.36 19.94 2.49
C ARG A 307 -25.16 19.12 2.02
N PHE A 308 -24.05 19.19 2.74
CA PHE A 308 -22.88 18.37 2.44
C PHE A 308 -23.16 16.87 2.65
N LEU A 309 -23.84 16.50 3.74
CA LEU A 309 -24.30 15.13 3.97
C LEU A 309 -25.29 14.67 2.89
N GLU A 310 -26.21 15.52 2.45
CA GLU A 310 -27.14 15.19 1.35
C GLU A 310 -26.42 14.89 0.04
N ARG A 311 -25.38 15.67 -0.27
CA ARG A 311 -24.52 15.41 -1.42
C ARG A 311 -23.81 14.06 -1.31
N LEU A 312 -23.20 13.77 -0.16
CA LEU A 312 -22.57 12.46 0.07
C LEU A 312 -23.59 11.32 -0.01
N ARG A 313 -24.81 11.52 0.49
CA ARG A 313 -25.90 10.53 0.42
C ARG A 313 -26.30 10.24 -1.02
N GLY A 314 -26.26 11.25 -1.90
CA GLY A 314 -26.47 11.07 -3.34
C GLY A 314 -25.39 10.22 -4.01
N LEU A 315 -24.13 10.35 -3.57
CA LEU A 315 -23.00 9.56 -4.11
C LEU A 315 -22.95 8.12 -3.54
N PHE A 316 -23.33 7.97 -2.27
CA PHE A 316 -23.29 6.71 -1.52
C PHE A 316 -24.67 6.36 -0.96
N PRO A 317 -25.69 6.10 -1.81
CA PRO A 317 -27.03 5.75 -1.35
C PRO A 317 -26.96 4.47 -0.50
N GLU A 318 -27.53 4.54 0.70
CA GLU A 318 -27.53 3.47 1.73
C GLU A 318 -26.13 3.03 2.21
N ARG A 319 -25.07 3.66 1.70
CA ARG A 319 -23.67 3.32 2.00
C ARG A 319 -22.91 4.48 2.65
N LEU A 320 -23.61 5.53 3.06
CA LEU A 320 -23.05 6.66 3.80
C LEU A 320 -23.26 6.48 5.30
N HIS A 321 -22.16 6.63 6.05
CA HIS A 321 -22.11 6.46 7.49
C HIS A 321 -21.50 7.69 8.16
N VAL A 322 -22.18 8.23 9.16
CA VAL A 322 -21.70 9.39 9.91
C VAL A 322 -20.79 8.90 11.04
N GLU A 323 -19.52 9.21 10.90
CA GLU A 323 -18.45 8.77 11.81
C GLU A 323 -18.33 9.69 13.02
N LEU A 324 -18.31 9.09 14.22
CA LEU A 324 -18.09 9.76 15.51
C LEU A 324 -16.81 9.21 16.17
N GLN A 325 -16.02 10.12 16.73
CA GLN A 325 -14.76 9.80 17.43
C GLN A 325 -14.74 10.49 18.79
N ARG A 326 -14.11 9.86 19.79
CA ARG A 326 -13.99 10.41 21.16
C ARG A 326 -12.58 10.24 21.72
N HIS A 327 -11.80 11.31 21.62
CA HIS A 327 -10.44 11.48 22.09
C HIS A 327 -10.34 12.39 23.32
N GLN A 328 -11.46 12.57 24.04
CA GLN A 328 -11.56 13.44 25.22
C GLN A 328 -11.27 14.92 24.92
N LEU A 329 -11.69 15.39 23.75
CA LEU A 329 -11.57 16.78 23.33
C LEU A 329 -12.94 17.45 23.34
N ARG A 330 -13.07 18.58 24.04
CA ARG A 330 -14.36 19.32 24.12
C ARG A 330 -14.90 19.74 22.75
N ALA A 331 -14.01 20.21 21.87
CA ALA A 331 -14.37 20.62 20.51
C ALA A 331 -14.82 19.44 19.63
N GLU A 332 -14.34 18.24 19.92
CA GLU A 332 -14.79 17.03 19.22
C GLU A 332 -16.17 16.60 19.72
N GLU A 333 -16.43 16.66 21.03
CA GLU A 333 -17.75 16.30 21.54
C GLU A 333 -18.83 17.29 21.11
N HIS A 334 -18.54 18.60 21.08
CA HIS A 334 -19.45 19.60 20.54
C HIS A 334 -19.86 19.30 19.09
N ARG A 335 -18.89 18.88 18.26
CA ARG A 335 -19.13 18.45 16.88
C ARG A 335 -19.94 17.15 16.83
N ASN A 336 -19.63 16.17 17.67
CA ASN A 336 -20.38 14.92 17.73
C ASN A 336 -21.87 15.17 18.00
N GLN A 337 -22.22 16.07 18.93
CA GLN A 337 -23.62 16.41 19.22
C GLN A 337 -24.34 17.00 18.00
N ALA A 338 -23.70 17.91 17.27
CA ALA A 338 -24.26 18.44 16.03
C ALA A 338 -24.40 17.36 14.93
N LEU A 339 -23.44 16.44 14.83
CA LEU A 339 -23.49 15.32 13.88
C LEU A 339 -24.59 14.30 14.24
N ILE A 340 -24.80 14.02 15.52
CA ILE A 340 -25.88 13.16 16.02
C ILE A 340 -27.23 13.74 15.61
N GLU A 341 -27.44 15.04 15.82
CA GLU A 341 -28.67 15.72 15.43
C GLU A 341 -28.90 15.69 13.91
N LEU A 342 -27.87 16.02 13.12
CA LEU A 342 -27.96 16.00 11.66
C LEU A 342 -28.21 14.59 11.11
N ALA A 343 -27.53 13.58 11.66
CA ALA A 343 -27.73 12.19 11.27
C ALA A 343 -29.15 11.71 11.58
N GLY A 344 -29.70 12.09 12.74
CA GLY A 344 -31.08 11.81 13.11
C GLY A 344 -32.09 12.41 12.14
N ARG A 345 -31.91 13.70 11.77
CA ARG A 345 -32.77 14.39 10.79
C ARG A 345 -32.71 13.76 9.40
N LEU A 346 -31.53 13.33 8.97
CA LEU A 346 -31.32 12.75 7.64
C LEU A 346 -31.51 11.22 7.60
N ARG A 347 -31.80 10.60 8.75
CA ARG A 347 -31.89 9.14 8.95
C ARG A 347 -30.64 8.40 8.47
N LEU A 348 -29.48 8.94 8.79
CA LEU A 348 -28.18 8.33 8.45
C LEU A 348 -27.66 7.51 9.64
N PRO A 349 -27.04 6.34 9.38
CA PRO A 349 -26.43 5.54 10.44
C PRO A 349 -25.24 6.26 11.07
N LEU A 350 -25.17 6.20 12.40
CA LEU A 350 -24.03 6.65 13.19
C LEU A 350 -23.06 5.48 13.41
N LEU A 351 -21.76 5.72 13.28
CA LEU A 351 -20.71 4.75 13.54
C LEU A 351 -19.65 5.31 14.49
N ALA A 352 -19.26 4.51 15.48
CA ALA A 352 -18.14 4.82 16.35
C ALA A 352 -16.83 4.24 15.79
N THR A 353 -15.82 5.09 15.61
CA THR A 353 -14.45 4.69 15.26
C THR A 353 -13.46 5.39 16.18
N ASN A 354 -12.19 5.00 16.13
CA ASN A 354 -11.14 5.69 16.89
C ASN A 354 -10.06 6.34 16.00
N GLY A 355 -10.23 6.32 14.68
CA GLY A 355 -9.30 6.98 13.74
C GLY A 355 -7.84 6.58 14.01
N VAL A 356 -7.60 5.28 14.15
CA VAL A 356 -6.36 4.72 14.69
C VAL A 356 -5.17 5.11 13.83
N ARG A 357 -4.08 5.55 14.48
CA ARG A 357 -2.80 5.90 13.85
C ARG A 357 -1.62 5.09 14.39
N TYR A 358 -1.84 4.33 15.46
CA TYR A 358 -0.83 3.48 16.09
C TYR A 358 -1.49 2.32 16.86
N ALA A 359 -0.76 1.23 17.09
CA ALA A 359 -1.31 0.04 17.73
C ALA A 359 -1.50 0.25 19.23
N LYS A 360 -0.47 0.68 19.95
CA LYS A 360 -0.49 0.81 21.43
C LYS A 360 -0.35 2.27 21.87
N PRO A 361 -0.86 2.67 23.05
CA PRO A 361 -0.73 4.04 23.57
C PRO A 361 0.72 4.56 23.63
N GLY A 362 1.68 3.66 23.88
CA GLY A 362 3.11 3.97 23.93
C GLY A 362 3.69 4.43 22.58
N ASP A 363 3.14 3.91 21.48
CA ASP A 363 3.60 4.18 20.10
C ASP A 363 3.32 5.62 19.66
N LYS A 364 2.53 6.39 20.44
CA LYS A 364 2.37 7.82 20.23
C LYS A 364 3.70 8.56 20.13
N ARG A 365 4.72 8.16 20.92
CA ARG A 365 6.04 8.80 20.86
C ARG A 365 6.65 8.72 19.46
N LEU A 366 6.54 7.57 18.80
CA LEU A 366 6.97 7.38 17.42
C LEU A 366 6.09 8.19 16.45
N HIS A 367 4.78 8.18 16.65
CA HIS A 367 3.86 8.98 15.83
C HIS A 367 4.16 10.48 15.91
N ASP A 368 4.51 11.01 17.09
CA ASP A 368 4.88 12.41 17.28
C ASP A 368 6.19 12.74 16.53
N VAL A 369 7.19 11.85 16.58
CA VAL A 369 8.43 11.99 15.79
C VAL A 369 8.13 11.99 14.29
N LEU A 370 7.30 11.07 13.80
CA LEU A 370 6.91 11.01 12.39
C LEU A 370 6.15 12.27 11.96
N THR A 371 5.32 12.82 12.84
CA THR A 371 4.62 14.09 12.61
C THR A 371 5.60 15.26 12.50
N ALA A 372 6.58 15.35 13.42
CA ALA A 372 7.62 16.37 13.38
C ALA A 372 8.47 16.27 12.08
N LEU A 373 8.83 15.04 11.67
CA LEU A 373 9.53 14.78 10.40
C LEU A 373 8.70 15.22 9.19
N ARG A 374 7.40 14.89 9.16
CA ARG A 374 6.48 15.30 8.08
C ARG A 374 6.48 16.81 7.87
N HIS A 375 6.44 17.55 8.97
CA HIS A 375 6.39 19.01 8.95
C HIS A 375 7.76 19.68 8.98
N ARG A 376 8.86 18.91 8.91
CA ARG A 376 10.24 19.41 8.98
C ARG A 376 10.47 20.32 10.19
N LYS A 377 9.97 19.90 11.36
CA LYS A 377 10.14 20.57 12.65
C LYS A 377 10.92 19.68 13.62
N SER A 378 11.57 20.30 14.60
CA SER A 378 12.01 19.58 15.79
C SER A 378 10.80 19.14 16.62
N LEU A 379 10.97 18.18 17.54
CA LEU A 379 9.89 17.78 18.45
C LEU A 379 9.38 18.97 19.28
N ASP A 380 10.29 19.78 19.82
CA ASP A 380 9.93 20.98 20.60
C ASP A 380 9.23 22.03 19.73
N GLY A 381 9.67 22.17 18.48
CA GLY A 381 9.09 23.11 17.51
C GLY A 381 7.78 22.65 16.86
N ALA A 382 7.34 21.41 17.09
CA ALA A 382 6.12 20.89 16.49
C ALA A 382 4.86 21.47 17.17
N GLY A 383 4.90 21.76 18.47
CA GLY A 383 3.80 22.40 19.20
C GLY A 383 2.45 21.73 18.95
N ARG A 384 1.46 22.50 18.44
CA ARG A 384 0.08 22.04 18.18
C ARG A 384 -0.06 21.09 16.98
N LEU A 385 1.02 20.80 16.24
CA LEU A 385 1.04 19.70 15.27
C LEU A 385 0.88 18.34 15.94
N LEU A 386 1.36 18.21 17.17
CA LEU A 386 1.29 16.97 17.93
C LEU A 386 -0.09 16.86 18.57
N SER A 387 -0.71 15.69 18.43
CA SER A 387 -1.94 15.38 19.16
C SER A 387 -1.72 15.54 20.67
N ALA A 388 -2.58 16.30 21.35
CA ALA A 388 -2.44 16.54 22.79
C ALA A 388 -2.62 15.24 23.60
N GLN A 389 -3.51 14.35 23.15
CA GLN A 389 -3.90 13.14 23.87
C GLN A 389 -3.34 11.87 23.23
N ARG A 390 -3.21 10.80 24.02
CA ARG A 390 -2.73 9.46 23.57
C ARG A 390 -3.85 8.53 23.09
N GLN A 391 -4.85 9.10 22.42
CA GLN A 391 -6.15 8.43 22.24
C GLN A 391 -6.29 7.70 20.91
N ARG A 392 -5.41 7.93 19.92
CA ARG A 392 -5.49 7.32 18.57
C ARG A 392 -4.81 5.94 18.45
N HIS A 393 -4.77 5.19 19.55
CA HIS A 393 -4.31 3.81 19.56
C HIS A 393 -5.46 2.84 19.24
N LEU A 394 -5.19 1.58 18.92
CA LEU A 394 -6.27 0.61 18.74
C LEU A 394 -6.92 0.26 20.09
N LYS A 395 -8.21 0.56 20.24
CA LYS A 395 -8.99 0.36 21.47
C LYS A 395 -9.81 -0.92 21.40
N GLY A 396 -10.01 -1.56 22.55
CA GLY A 396 -10.86 -2.74 22.69
C GLY A 396 -12.33 -2.38 22.88
N ALA A 397 -13.22 -3.38 22.74
CA ALA A 397 -14.66 -3.19 22.86
C ALA A 397 -15.10 -2.57 24.20
N ALA A 398 -14.52 -3.02 25.32
CA ALA A 398 -14.84 -2.49 26.65
C ALA A 398 -14.45 -1.01 26.85
N GLU A 399 -13.38 -0.56 26.18
CA GLU A 399 -12.98 0.85 26.22
C GLU A 399 -13.92 1.70 25.36
N MET A 400 -14.22 1.26 24.14
CA MET A 400 -15.15 1.94 23.25
C MET A 400 -16.57 1.99 23.81
N ALA A 401 -17.04 0.92 24.45
CA ALA A 401 -18.33 0.89 25.14
C ALA A 401 -18.43 1.90 26.29
N ARG A 402 -17.34 2.15 27.03
CA ARG A 402 -17.31 3.21 28.04
C ARG A 402 -17.35 4.59 27.40
N LEU A 403 -16.59 4.80 26.32
CA LEU A 403 -16.54 6.07 25.60
C LEU A 403 -17.87 6.42 24.94
N PHE A 404 -18.66 5.44 24.50
CA PHE A 404 -19.94 5.59 23.82
C PHE A 404 -21.11 5.00 24.62
N SER A 405 -21.05 5.10 25.95
CA SER A 405 -22.06 4.53 26.85
C SER A 405 -23.46 5.16 26.69
N ASP A 406 -23.51 6.41 26.28
CA ASP A 406 -24.71 7.16 25.87
C ASP A 406 -25.20 6.81 24.45
N LEU A 407 -24.35 6.18 23.62
CA LEU A 407 -24.65 5.91 22.21
C LEU A 407 -24.24 4.49 21.77
N PRO A 408 -24.72 3.43 22.44
CA PRO A 408 -24.32 2.06 22.16
C PRO A 408 -24.67 1.59 20.73
N ALA A 409 -25.72 2.16 20.14
CA ALA A 409 -26.13 1.86 18.76
C ALA A 409 -25.02 2.15 17.73
N ALA A 410 -24.18 3.18 17.97
CA ALA A 410 -23.09 3.52 17.06
C ALA A 410 -21.97 2.45 17.03
N LEU A 411 -21.84 1.65 18.11
CA LEU A 411 -20.95 0.49 18.14
C LEU A 411 -21.59 -0.70 17.41
N GLY A 412 -22.90 -0.91 17.64
CA GLY A 412 -23.69 -1.97 17.01
C GLY A 412 -23.68 -1.90 15.49
N HIS A 413 -24.03 -0.73 14.93
CA HIS A 413 -23.97 -0.50 13.49
C HIS A 413 -22.58 -0.76 12.89
N GLY A 414 -21.51 -0.52 13.65
CA GLY A 414 -20.14 -0.80 13.20
C GLY A 414 -19.88 -2.29 13.02
N VAL A 415 -20.45 -3.12 13.89
CA VAL A 415 -20.41 -4.59 13.77
C VAL A 415 -21.30 -5.06 12.61
N GLU A 416 -22.52 -4.55 12.50
CA GLU A 416 -23.44 -4.87 11.40
C GLU A 416 -22.83 -4.54 10.04
N LEU A 417 -22.21 -3.37 9.89
CA LEU A 417 -21.52 -2.99 8.66
C LEU A 417 -20.40 -3.98 8.31
N THR A 418 -19.77 -4.64 9.28
CA THR A 418 -18.77 -5.66 8.94
C THR A 418 -19.38 -6.84 8.18
N GLU A 419 -20.67 -7.13 8.37
CA GLU A 419 -21.36 -8.22 7.68
C GLU A 419 -21.65 -7.87 6.21
N GLU A 420 -21.82 -6.59 5.89
CA GLU A 420 -22.00 -6.10 4.51
C GLU A 420 -20.67 -6.00 3.72
N LEU A 421 -19.54 -5.92 4.43
CA LEU A 421 -18.22 -5.82 3.83
C LEU A 421 -17.64 -7.22 3.52
N ASP A 422 -18.00 -7.77 2.36
CA ASP A 422 -17.68 -9.15 1.96
C ASP A 422 -16.39 -9.31 1.15
N PHE A 423 -15.81 -8.20 0.70
CA PHE A 423 -14.58 -8.26 -0.09
C PHE A 423 -13.40 -8.83 0.71
N THR A 424 -12.65 -9.73 0.08
CA THR A 424 -11.39 -10.25 0.61
C THR A 424 -10.30 -10.20 -0.45
N LEU A 425 -9.03 -10.15 -0.03
CA LEU A 425 -7.89 -10.30 -0.92
C LEU A 425 -7.57 -11.79 -1.23
N ALA A 426 -8.40 -12.73 -0.79
CA ALA A 426 -8.30 -14.10 -1.29
C ALA A 426 -8.88 -14.16 -2.70
N ASP A 427 -8.10 -14.75 -3.61
CA ASP A 427 -8.50 -15.04 -4.98
C ASP A 427 -9.07 -13.84 -5.76
N LEU A 428 -8.19 -12.93 -6.18
CA LEU A 428 -8.53 -11.80 -7.05
C LEU A 428 -8.80 -12.21 -8.51
N GLY A 429 -8.84 -13.52 -8.82
CA GLY A 429 -9.08 -14.02 -10.18
C GLY A 429 -8.00 -13.59 -11.18
N TYR A 430 -6.74 -13.53 -10.73
CA TYR A 430 -5.62 -13.14 -11.60
C TYR A 430 -5.47 -14.11 -12.77
N ARG A 431 -5.36 -13.57 -13.98
CA ARG A 431 -5.07 -14.30 -15.22
C ARG A 431 -3.89 -13.63 -15.92
N PHE A 432 -3.06 -14.41 -16.59
CA PHE A 432 -2.00 -13.86 -17.43
C PHE A 432 -2.60 -13.12 -18.62
N PRO A 433 -1.90 -12.09 -19.15
CA PRO A 433 -2.30 -11.46 -20.40
C PRO A 433 -2.39 -12.48 -21.54
N ASP A 434 -3.36 -12.29 -22.44
CA ASP A 434 -3.45 -13.11 -23.64
C ASP A 434 -2.27 -12.79 -24.58
N TYR A 435 -1.64 -13.84 -25.09
CA TYR A 435 -0.62 -13.70 -26.14
C TYR A 435 -1.31 -13.75 -27.52
N PRO A 436 -0.98 -12.87 -28.48
CA PRO A 436 -1.59 -12.90 -29.81
C PRO A 436 -1.19 -14.18 -30.57
N LEU A 437 -2.18 -15.01 -30.89
CA LEU A 437 -2.00 -16.30 -31.56
C LEU A 437 -2.46 -16.24 -33.02
N PRO A 438 -1.87 -17.07 -33.91
CA PRO A 438 -2.43 -17.31 -35.23
C PRO A 438 -3.86 -17.89 -35.16
N PRO A 439 -4.71 -17.69 -36.19
CA PRO A 439 -6.06 -18.25 -36.23
C PRO A 439 -6.04 -19.78 -36.04
N GLY A 440 -6.87 -20.28 -35.12
CA GLY A 440 -7.02 -21.72 -34.84
C GLY A 440 -5.96 -22.32 -33.89
N GLU A 441 -4.98 -21.53 -33.44
CA GLU A 441 -3.98 -21.98 -32.47
C GLU A 441 -4.43 -21.74 -31.02
N THR A 442 -3.98 -22.62 -30.12
CA THR A 442 -4.08 -22.45 -28.67
C THR A 442 -2.71 -22.04 -28.11
N PRO A 443 -2.63 -21.45 -26.90
CA PRO A 443 -1.34 -21.16 -26.27
C PRO A 443 -0.46 -22.42 -26.15
N ALA A 444 -1.05 -23.56 -25.80
CA ALA A 444 -0.34 -24.83 -25.62
C ALA A 444 0.18 -25.40 -26.96
N SER A 445 -0.66 -25.43 -28.00
CA SER A 445 -0.25 -25.93 -29.33
C SER A 445 0.84 -25.06 -29.95
N TYR A 446 0.70 -23.73 -29.85
CA TYR A 446 1.69 -22.80 -30.35
C TYR A 446 3.02 -22.88 -29.58
N LEU A 447 2.96 -22.94 -28.23
CA LEU A 447 4.14 -23.11 -27.38
C LEU A 447 4.91 -24.39 -27.74
N ARG A 448 4.18 -25.50 -27.90
CA ARG A 448 4.75 -26.80 -28.30
C ARG A 448 5.46 -26.69 -29.65
N HIS A 449 4.85 -26.04 -30.63
CA HIS A 449 5.47 -25.82 -31.94
C HIS A 449 6.79 -25.05 -31.85
N ILE A 450 6.80 -23.90 -31.17
CA ILE A 450 8.01 -23.07 -31.04
C ILE A 450 9.09 -23.74 -30.19
N ALA A 451 8.72 -24.48 -29.14
CA ALA A 451 9.66 -25.21 -28.29
C ALA A 451 10.37 -26.31 -29.08
N TRP A 452 9.65 -27.10 -29.88
CA TRP A 452 10.26 -28.13 -30.73
C TRP A 452 11.15 -27.56 -31.83
N ASN A 453 10.77 -26.43 -32.43
CA ASN A 453 11.62 -25.71 -33.37
C ASN A 453 12.93 -25.26 -32.72
N GLY A 454 12.84 -24.63 -31.54
CA GLY A 454 14.01 -24.19 -30.77
C GLY A 454 14.89 -25.35 -30.31
N ALA A 455 14.28 -26.46 -29.90
CA ALA A 455 14.99 -27.65 -29.47
C ALA A 455 15.85 -28.26 -30.60
N ARG A 456 15.30 -28.35 -31.82
CA ARG A 456 16.05 -28.79 -33.02
C ARG A 456 17.25 -27.91 -33.33
N ALA A 457 17.15 -26.60 -33.09
CA ALA A 457 18.23 -25.67 -33.37
C ALA A 457 19.36 -25.74 -32.32
N ARG A 458 19.00 -25.96 -31.04
CA ARG A 458 19.89 -25.76 -29.90
C ARG A 458 20.48 -27.05 -29.30
N PHE A 459 19.72 -28.14 -29.23
CA PHE A 459 20.27 -29.39 -28.70
C PHE A 459 21.13 -30.08 -29.76
N ARG A 460 22.42 -30.31 -29.46
CA ARG A 460 23.37 -30.98 -30.35
C ARG A 460 24.15 -32.07 -29.60
N PRO A 461 23.80 -33.37 -29.77
CA PRO A 461 22.61 -33.90 -30.45
C PRO A 461 21.34 -33.73 -29.61
N LEU A 462 20.17 -33.73 -30.27
CA LEU A 462 18.87 -33.82 -29.61
C LEU A 462 18.60 -35.26 -29.14
N SER A 463 19.16 -35.60 -27.97
CA SER A 463 19.07 -36.94 -27.38
C SER A 463 17.64 -37.35 -27.00
N ALA A 464 17.38 -38.67 -26.93
CA ALA A 464 16.10 -39.21 -26.46
C ALA A 464 15.72 -38.71 -25.05
N ARG A 465 16.73 -38.54 -24.17
CA ARG A 465 16.53 -37.97 -22.83
C ARG A 465 16.03 -36.52 -22.90
N ALA A 466 16.59 -35.71 -23.78
CA ALA A 466 16.16 -34.32 -23.95
C ALA A 466 14.75 -34.23 -24.54
N GLN A 467 14.42 -35.09 -25.51
CA GLN A 467 13.08 -35.18 -26.09
C GLN A 467 12.03 -35.55 -25.02
N ALA A 468 12.30 -36.58 -24.22
CA ALA A 468 11.42 -37.01 -23.14
C ALA A 468 11.23 -35.92 -22.07
N GLN A 469 12.30 -35.19 -21.74
CA GLN A 469 12.24 -34.08 -20.79
C GLN A 469 11.37 -32.93 -21.32
N ILE A 470 11.59 -32.49 -22.57
CA ILE A 470 10.80 -31.43 -23.19
C ILE A 470 9.31 -31.79 -23.20
N GLU A 471 8.97 -33.04 -23.56
CA GLU A 471 7.58 -33.50 -23.59
C GLU A 471 6.94 -33.48 -22.20
N LYS A 472 7.65 -33.98 -21.18
CA LYS A 472 7.20 -33.95 -19.79
C LYS A 472 6.93 -32.52 -19.32
N GLU A 473 7.84 -31.60 -19.62
CA GLU A 473 7.70 -30.19 -19.23
C GLU A 473 6.52 -29.52 -19.93
N LEU A 474 6.37 -29.71 -21.26
CA LEU A 474 5.26 -29.14 -22.03
C LEU A 474 3.90 -29.65 -21.52
N ALA A 475 3.79 -30.96 -21.23
CA ALA A 475 2.57 -31.53 -20.68
C ALA A 475 2.21 -30.93 -19.31
N LEU A 476 3.21 -30.68 -18.45
CA LEU A 476 2.98 -30.04 -17.15
C LEU A 476 2.60 -28.56 -17.29
N ILE A 477 3.26 -27.82 -18.19
CA ILE A 477 2.95 -26.41 -18.48
C ILE A 477 1.52 -26.26 -18.99
N GLU A 478 1.07 -27.16 -19.87
CA GLU A 478 -0.30 -27.21 -20.38
C GLU A 478 -1.31 -27.54 -19.27
N LYS A 479 -1.02 -28.56 -18.45
CA LYS A 479 -1.86 -28.95 -17.33
C LYS A 479 -2.07 -27.82 -16.31
N LEU A 480 -1.05 -26.99 -16.10
CA LEU A 480 -1.08 -25.86 -15.17
C LEU A 480 -1.55 -24.54 -15.81
N ASP A 481 -1.97 -24.55 -17.08
CA ASP A 481 -2.40 -23.37 -17.85
C ASP A 481 -1.35 -22.24 -17.87
N LEU A 482 -0.07 -22.61 -18.02
CA LEU A 482 1.07 -21.70 -18.01
C LEU A 482 1.60 -21.37 -19.41
N ALA A 483 0.99 -21.90 -20.47
CA ALA A 483 1.53 -21.74 -21.81
C ALA A 483 1.62 -20.27 -22.24
N GLY A 484 0.60 -19.46 -21.93
CA GLY A 484 0.60 -18.01 -22.20
C GLY A 484 1.75 -17.27 -21.51
N TYR A 485 2.09 -17.66 -20.28
CA TYR A 485 3.20 -17.09 -19.53
C TYR A 485 4.55 -17.32 -20.24
N PHE A 486 4.80 -18.56 -20.69
CA PHE A 486 6.03 -18.87 -21.43
C PHE A 486 6.10 -18.13 -22.77
N LEU A 487 4.97 -17.95 -23.45
CA LEU A 487 4.90 -17.18 -24.70
C LEU A 487 5.24 -15.70 -24.50
N ILE A 488 4.76 -15.07 -23.42
CA ILE A 488 5.10 -13.68 -23.10
C ILE A 488 6.60 -13.54 -22.82
N VAL A 489 7.18 -14.41 -21.99
CA VAL A 489 8.61 -14.37 -21.68
C VAL A 489 9.45 -14.62 -22.93
N TRP A 490 9.07 -15.61 -23.74
CA TRP A 490 9.72 -15.89 -25.03
C TRP A 490 9.68 -14.68 -25.97
N ASP A 491 8.57 -13.96 -26.02
CA ASP A 491 8.42 -12.78 -26.87
C ASP A 491 9.34 -11.63 -26.42
N VAL A 492 9.49 -11.40 -25.11
CA VAL A 492 10.46 -10.43 -24.57
C VAL A 492 11.90 -10.84 -24.92
N VAL A 493 12.24 -12.12 -24.77
CA VAL A 493 13.57 -12.65 -25.15
C VAL A 493 13.79 -12.49 -26.66
N ARG A 494 12.79 -12.79 -27.49
CA ARG A 494 12.86 -12.63 -28.95
C ARG A 494 13.04 -11.17 -29.35
N PHE A 495 12.39 -10.23 -28.66
CA PHE A 495 12.64 -8.80 -28.84
C PHE A 495 14.11 -8.45 -28.55
N CYS A 496 14.66 -8.93 -27.43
CA CYS A 496 16.05 -8.68 -27.07
C CYS A 496 17.02 -9.21 -28.16
N LEU A 497 16.84 -10.47 -28.56
CA LEU A 497 17.69 -11.12 -29.57
C LEU A 497 17.64 -10.40 -30.93
N ARG A 498 16.45 -9.96 -31.40
CA ARG A 498 16.30 -9.21 -32.66
C ARG A 498 16.97 -7.83 -32.62
N ASN A 499 17.10 -7.23 -31.44
CA ASN A 499 17.67 -5.91 -31.26
C ASN A 499 19.13 -5.93 -30.78
N GLY A 500 19.77 -7.10 -30.75
CA GLY A 500 21.14 -7.26 -30.26
C GLY A 500 21.31 -6.94 -28.77
N ILE A 501 20.24 -7.05 -27.98
CA ILE A 501 20.26 -6.84 -26.53
C ILE A 501 20.57 -8.17 -25.86
N LEU A 502 21.60 -8.21 -25.02
CA LEU A 502 21.92 -9.40 -24.22
C LEU A 502 20.78 -9.68 -23.25
N VAL A 503 20.37 -10.95 -23.15
CA VAL A 503 19.33 -11.40 -22.23
C VAL A 503 19.64 -12.81 -21.74
N GLN A 504 19.42 -13.06 -20.46
CA GLN A 504 19.60 -14.39 -19.89
C GLN A 504 18.61 -14.63 -18.76
N GLY A 505 17.90 -15.77 -18.81
CA GLY A 505 17.08 -16.25 -17.71
C GLY A 505 17.94 -16.76 -16.55
N ARG A 506 17.57 -16.41 -15.31
CA ARG A 506 18.25 -16.85 -14.08
C ARG A 506 17.34 -17.62 -13.13
N GLY A 507 17.91 -18.10 -12.03
CA GLY A 507 17.19 -18.82 -11.00
C GLY A 507 16.77 -20.23 -11.45
N SER A 508 15.62 -20.70 -10.96
CA SER A 508 15.12 -22.04 -11.26
C SER A 508 14.76 -22.25 -12.73
N ALA A 509 14.52 -21.19 -13.50
CA ALA A 509 14.24 -21.29 -14.94
C ALA A 509 15.36 -22.01 -15.71
N ALA A 510 16.61 -21.94 -15.22
CA ALA A 510 17.76 -22.65 -15.79
C ALA A 510 17.61 -24.18 -15.79
N ASN A 511 16.71 -24.74 -14.97
CA ASN A 511 16.48 -26.18 -14.87
C ASN A 511 15.48 -26.72 -15.93
N SER A 512 14.87 -25.85 -16.75
CA SER A 512 13.86 -26.23 -17.74
C SER A 512 14.45 -26.42 -19.14
N ALA A 513 14.23 -27.59 -19.72
CA ALA A 513 14.57 -27.90 -21.11
C ALA A 513 13.73 -27.05 -22.08
N VAL A 514 12.48 -26.73 -21.74
CA VAL A 514 11.63 -25.81 -22.51
C VAL A 514 12.22 -24.39 -22.49
N CYS A 515 12.63 -23.87 -21.33
CA CYS A 515 13.29 -22.56 -21.27
C CYS A 515 14.58 -22.50 -22.11
N TYR A 516 15.38 -23.56 -22.09
CA TYR A 516 16.57 -23.65 -22.94
C TYR A 516 16.21 -23.68 -24.44
N ALA A 517 15.22 -24.48 -24.83
CA ALA A 517 14.74 -24.56 -26.21
C ALA A 517 14.24 -23.20 -26.73
N LEU A 518 13.52 -22.44 -25.90
CA LEU A 518 12.99 -21.11 -26.21
C LEU A 518 14.05 -19.99 -26.19
N SER A 519 15.32 -20.33 -25.92
CA SER A 519 16.40 -19.36 -25.72
C SER A 519 16.23 -18.42 -24.53
N ILE A 520 15.34 -18.75 -23.60
CA ILE A 520 15.19 -18.03 -22.34
C ILE A 520 16.44 -18.25 -21.49
N THR A 521 17.01 -19.45 -21.49
CA THR A 521 18.23 -19.77 -20.74
C THR A 521 19.35 -20.27 -21.67
N ALA A 522 20.60 -19.97 -21.31
CA ALA A 522 21.79 -20.38 -22.09
C ALA A 522 22.32 -21.79 -21.77
N VAL A 523 21.95 -22.41 -20.64
CA VAL A 523 22.53 -23.68 -20.18
C VAL A 523 21.62 -24.86 -20.54
N ASP A 524 22.18 -25.92 -21.12
CA ASP A 524 21.46 -27.18 -21.38
C ASP A 524 21.25 -27.94 -20.05
N PRO A 525 20.01 -28.00 -19.52
CA PRO A 525 19.75 -28.60 -18.22
C PRO A 525 19.83 -30.12 -18.25
N VAL A 526 19.64 -30.74 -19.42
CA VAL A 526 19.65 -32.20 -19.57
C VAL A 526 21.09 -32.70 -19.51
N LYS A 527 22.00 -32.01 -20.22
CA LYS A 527 23.43 -32.31 -20.16
C LYS A 527 24.02 -32.07 -18.76
N MET A 528 23.51 -31.07 -18.05
CA MET A 528 23.96 -30.71 -16.71
C MET A 528 23.25 -31.48 -15.58
N GLY A 529 22.27 -32.35 -15.89
CA GLY A 529 21.55 -33.14 -14.91
C GLY A 529 20.72 -32.31 -13.92
N LEU A 530 20.20 -31.16 -14.35
CA LEU A 530 19.40 -30.27 -13.50
C LEU A 530 17.97 -30.82 -13.29
N LEU A 531 17.43 -30.58 -12.09
CA LEU A 531 16.10 -31.05 -11.68
C LEU A 531 15.01 -30.04 -12.04
N PHE A 532 14.16 -30.39 -13.00
CA PHE A 532 13.04 -29.56 -13.45
C PHE A 532 12.00 -29.30 -12.34
N GLU A 533 11.77 -30.26 -11.45
CA GLU A 533 10.77 -30.17 -10.37
C GLU A 533 11.10 -29.07 -9.35
N ARG A 534 12.34 -28.56 -9.35
CA ARG A 534 12.73 -27.37 -8.56
C ARG A 534 12.19 -26.08 -9.17
N PHE A 535 11.84 -26.08 -10.45
CA PHE A 535 11.27 -24.95 -11.16
C PHE A 535 9.75 -24.99 -11.17
N LEU A 536 9.18 -26.13 -11.57
CA LEU A 536 7.73 -26.28 -11.68
C LEU A 536 7.32 -27.65 -11.13
N SER A 537 6.36 -27.64 -10.19
CA SER A 537 5.82 -28.84 -9.57
C SER A 537 4.35 -28.66 -9.26
N GLU A 538 3.57 -29.71 -9.49
CA GLU A 538 2.13 -29.73 -9.23
C GLU A 538 1.81 -29.60 -7.74
N GLU A 539 2.61 -30.22 -6.87
CA GLU A 539 2.33 -30.34 -5.44
C GLU A 539 2.51 -29.02 -4.68
N ARG A 540 3.27 -28.08 -5.24
CA ARG A 540 3.54 -26.79 -4.58
C ARG A 540 2.42 -25.78 -4.77
N GLY A 541 1.67 -25.85 -5.88
CA GLY A 541 0.68 -24.83 -6.25
C GLY A 541 1.28 -23.41 -6.33
N GLU A 542 2.59 -23.30 -6.51
CA GLU A 542 3.32 -22.03 -6.67
C GLU A 542 3.49 -21.71 -8.15
N TRP A 543 3.31 -20.44 -8.52
CA TRP A 543 3.60 -19.97 -9.88
C TRP A 543 5.12 -19.95 -10.12
N PRO A 544 5.61 -20.38 -11.30
CA PRO A 544 7.03 -20.30 -11.61
C PRO A 544 7.46 -18.84 -11.78
N ASP A 545 8.70 -18.55 -11.40
CA ASP A 545 9.31 -17.23 -11.60
C ASP A 545 10.47 -17.32 -12.60
N ILE A 546 10.30 -16.65 -13.74
CA ILE A 546 11.33 -16.51 -14.77
C ILE A 546 11.85 -15.08 -14.76
N ASP A 547 13.02 -14.94 -14.16
CA ASP A 547 13.74 -13.69 -14.06
C ASP A 547 14.69 -13.51 -15.25
N LEU A 548 14.63 -12.36 -15.91
CA LEU A 548 15.54 -12.00 -17.01
C LEU A 548 16.60 -11.00 -16.55
N ASP A 549 17.86 -11.32 -16.81
CA ASP A 549 19.00 -10.42 -16.67
C ASP A 549 19.20 -9.64 -17.97
N LEU A 550 19.33 -8.32 -17.83
CA LEU A 550 19.46 -7.36 -18.94
C LEU A 550 20.61 -6.39 -18.64
N PRO A 551 21.32 -5.88 -19.67
CA PRO A 551 22.30 -4.80 -19.51
C PRO A 551 21.66 -3.57 -18.87
N SER A 552 22.35 -2.98 -17.89
CA SER A 552 21.91 -1.74 -17.24
C SER A 552 21.80 -0.57 -18.23
N GLY A 553 21.04 0.46 -17.84
CA GLY A 553 20.92 1.70 -18.60
C GLY A 553 19.90 1.60 -19.75
N SER A 554 20.23 2.23 -20.88
CA SER A 554 19.30 2.43 -22.00
C SER A 554 18.78 1.13 -22.64
N GLN A 555 19.55 0.04 -22.60
CA GLN A 555 19.12 -1.23 -23.15
C GLN A 555 17.99 -1.87 -22.33
N ARG A 556 18.11 -1.92 -21.00
CA ARG A 556 17.03 -2.35 -20.11
C ARG A 556 15.80 -1.47 -20.28
N GLU A 557 15.99 -0.16 -20.39
CA GLU A 557 14.87 0.78 -20.59
C GLU A 557 14.11 0.49 -21.90
N ARG A 558 14.83 0.23 -23.01
CA ARG A 558 14.19 -0.16 -24.28
C ARG A 558 13.33 -1.42 -24.16
N VAL A 559 13.76 -2.39 -23.35
CA VAL A 559 12.96 -3.62 -23.10
C VAL A 559 11.73 -3.31 -22.23
N ILE A 560 11.86 -2.43 -21.24
CA ILE A 560 10.72 -1.99 -20.42
C ILE A 560 9.69 -1.25 -21.29
N GLN A 561 10.13 -0.34 -22.17
CA GLN A 561 9.23 0.37 -23.08
C GLN A 561 8.52 -0.59 -24.04
N TYR A 562 9.22 -1.59 -24.58
CA TYR A 562 8.58 -2.65 -25.37
C TYR A 562 7.47 -3.38 -24.59
N VAL A 563 7.72 -3.71 -23.32
CA VAL A 563 6.70 -4.34 -22.46
C VAL A 563 5.50 -3.41 -22.25
N TYR A 564 5.72 -2.11 -22.06
CA TYR A 564 4.63 -1.13 -21.91
C TYR A 564 3.84 -0.91 -23.21
N GLU A 565 4.51 -0.80 -24.35
CA GLU A 565 3.85 -0.66 -25.65
C GLU A 565 2.98 -1.88 -25.96
N ARG A 566 3.50 -3.08 -25.70
CA ARG A 566 2.82 -4.33 -26.05
C ARG A 566 1.81 -4.81 -25.02
N TYR A 567 2.14 -4.70 -23.74
CA TYR A 567 1.34 -5.26 -22.64
C TYR A 567 0.75 -4.20 -21.70
N GLY A 568 1.08 -2.92 -21.89
CA GLY A 568 0.51 -1.80 -21.11
C GLY A 568 -1.01 -1.70 -21.15
N PRO A 569 -1.69 -1.87 -22.31
CA PRO A 569 -3.15 -1.91 -22.38
C PRO A 569 -3.78 -3.04 -21.53
N HIS A 570 -3.01 -4.09 -21.23
CA HIS A 570 -3.41 -5.21 -20.39
C HIS A 570 -2.99 -5.06 -18.91
N GLY A 571 -2.50 -3.88 -18.51
CA GLY A 571 -2.16 -3.58 -17.12
C GLY A 571 -0.70 -3.80 -16.72
N ALA A 572 0.25 -3.76 -17.66
CA ALA A 572 1.67 -3.81 -17.33
C ALA A 572 2.11 -2.54 -16.57
N ALA A 573 2.80 -2.73 -15.44
CA ALA A 573 3.34 -1.66 -14.62
C ALA A 573 4.61 -2.14 -13.90
N MET A 574 5.49 -1.20 -13.55
CA MET A 574 6.61 -1.46 -12.66
C MET A 574 6.15 -1.68 -11.22
N THR A 575 6.71 -2.69 -10.56
CA THR A 575 6.49 -2.91 -9.13
C THR A 575 7.27 -1.89 -8.29
N ALA A 576 6.57 -1.23 -7.38
CA ALA A 576 7.17 -0.27 -6.46
C ALA A 576 7.93 -0.96 -5.32
N ASN A 577 9.06 -0.37 -4.92
CA ASN A 577 9.78 -0.73 -3.70
C ASN A 577 9.48 0.28 -2.60
N VAL A 578 9.04 -0.20 -1.44
CA VAL A 578 8.90 0.59 -0.21
C VAL A 578 10.01 0.14 0.72
N ILE A 579 10.91 1.06 1.07
CA ILE A 579 12.10 0.82 1.91
C ILE A 579 11.84 1.34 3.32
#